data_AF-A0A519W2T1-F1
#
_entry.id   AF-A0A519W2T1-F1
#
_cell.length_a   1.000
_cell.length_b   1.000
_cell.length_c   1.000
_cell.angle_alpha   90.00
_cell.angle_beta   90.00
_cell.angle_gamma   90.00
#
_symmetry.space_group_name_H-M   'P 1'
#
loop_
_entity.id
_entity.type
_entity.pdbx_description
1 polymer ?
#
loop_
_entity_poly.entity_id
_entity_poly.type
_entity_poly.pdbx_seq_one_letter_code
_entity_poly.pdbx_strand_id
1 'polypeptide(L)'
;MLRRLFQHMFSDLVIKLANKYSSRPNATRVHEALSALYSRIIGDPGRRGVVLDINQSSKIIIFSDQHKGSRNHADDFALSEETYLAALEFYNENNFLFCSLG
;
A
#
# COMPACT_ATOMS: atom_id res chain seq x y z
N MET A 1 35.23 -5.81 2.60
CA MET A 1 35.65 -4.40 2.71
C MET A 1 35.27 -3.57 1.49
N LEU A 2 35.60 -4.02 0.27
CA LEU A 2 35.35 -3.27 -0.97
C LEU A 2 33.87 -2.89 -1.21
N ARG A 3 32.92 -3.80 -0.91
CA ARG A 3 31.48 -3.53 -1.02
C ARG A 3 30.99 -2.37 -0.14
N ARG A 4 31.48 -2.28 1.10
CA ARG A 4 31.11 -1.20 2.03
C ARG A 4 31.67 0.15 1.57
N LEU A 5 32.87 0.15 0.99
CA LEU A 5 33.49 1.35 0.43
C LEU A 5 32.71 1.88 -0.78
N PHE A 6 32.36 1.00 -1.74
CA PHE A 6 31.53 1.37 -2.89
C PHE A 6 30.13 1.82 -2.49
N GLN A 7 29.51 1.16 -1.50
CA GLN A 7 28.22 1.60 -0.96
C GLN A 7 28.31 3.00 -0.39
N HIS A 8 29.35 3.33 0.38
CA HIS A 8 29.51 4.66 0.97
C HIS A 8 29.80 5.74 -0.08
N MET A 9 30.61 5.44 -1.11
CA MET A 9 30.96 6.42 -2.15
C MET A 9 29.82 6.70 -3.13
N PHE A 10 29.00 5.70 -3.45
CA PHE A 10 27.98 5.82 -4.50
C PHE A 10 26.54 5.85 -3.98
N SER A 11 26.29 5.56 -2.70
CA SER A 11 24.93 5.60 -2.12
C SER A 11 24.28 6.96 -2.35
N ASP A 12 24.98 8.04 -2.06
CA ASP A 12 24.41 9.38 -2.13
C ASP A 12 24.11 9.80 -3.57
N LEU A 13 24.97 9.40 -4.51
CA LEU A 13 24.74 9.64 -5.93
C LEU A 13 23.54 8.83 -6.45
N VAL A 14 23.50 7.55 -6.10
CA VAL A 14 22.41 6.65 -6.48
C VAL A 14 21.09 7.12 -5.86
N ILE A 15 21.07 7.51 -4.59
CA ILE A 15 19.89 8.05 -3.90
C ILE A 15 19.47 9.38 -4.52
N LYS A 16 20.38 10.29 -4.85
CA LYS A 16 20.05 11.55 -5.53
C LYS A 16 19.47 11.33 -6.92
N LEU A 17 20.00 10.40 -7.69
CA LEU A 17 19.47 10.03 -9.01
C LEU A 17 18.12 9.32 -8.87
N ALA A 18 18.01 8.34 -7.97
CA ALA A 18 16.78 7.63 -7.70
C ALA A 18 15.69 8.59 -7.24
N ASN A 19 15.98 9.51 -6.33
CA ASN A 19 15.06 10.58 -5.95
C ASN A 19 14.73 11.42 -7.17
N LYS A 20 15.69 11.99 -7.91
CA LYS A 20 15.40 12.83 -9.10
C LYS A 20 14.48 12.16 -10.13
N TYR A 21 14.60 10.86 -10.35
CA TYR A 21 13.82 10.13 -11.35
C TYR A 21 12.55 9.45 -10.80
N SER A 22 12.50 9.07 -9.52
CA SER A 22 11.30 8.50 -8.86
C SER A 22 10.34 9.57 -8.34
N SER A 23 10.86 10.76 -8.03
CA SER A 23 10.16 11.86 -7.36
C SER A 23 9.19 12.64 -8.26
N ARG A 24 9.15 12.34 -9.55
CA ARG A 24 8.27 13.02 -10.52
C ARG A 24 7.69 12.00 -11.51
N PRO A 25 6.71 11.19 -11.08
CA PRO A 25 6.02 10.31 -12.02
C PRO A 25 5.46 11.14 -13.17
N ASN A 26 5.72 10.70 -14.40
CA ASN A 26 5.10 11.30 -15.57
C ASN A 26 3.61 10.92 -15.55
N ALA A 27 2.75 11.91 -15.26
CA ALA A 27 1.32 11.71 -15.09
C ALA A 27 0.69 10.97 -16.27
N THR A 28 1.02 11.36 -17.51
CA THR A 28 0.52 10.70 -18.73
C THR A 28 0.85 9.21 -18.73
N ARG A 29 2.12 8.87 -18.50
CA ARG A 29 2.56 7.46 -18.45
C ARG A 29 1.89 6.67 -17.34
N VAL A 30 1.67 7.29 -16.17
CA VAL A 30 0.95 6.65 -15.06
C VAL A 30 -0.50 6.38 -15.44
N HIS A 31 -1.20 7.36 -16.00
CA HIS A 31 -2.59 7.20 -16.42
C HIS A 31 -2.73 6.16 -17.54
N GLU A 32 -1.81 6.12 -18.51
CA GLU A 32 -1.78 5.08 -19.55
C GLU A 32 -1.61 3.68 -18.94
N ALA A 33 -0.67 3.51 -18.01
CA ALA A 33 -0.43 2.24 -17.34
C ALA A 33 -1.64 1.79 -16.50
N LEU A 34 -2.24 2.71 -15.73
CA LEU A 34 -3.44 2.44 -14.93
C LEU A 34 -4.64 2.10 -15.82
N SER A 35 -4.83 2.79 -16.94
CA SER A 35 -5.91 2.52 -17.89
C SER A 35 -5.75 1.15 -18.56
N ALA A 36 -4.52 0.79 -18.93
CA ALA A 36 -4.21 -0.53 -19.47
C ALA A 36 -4.43 -1.64 -18.43
N LEU A 37 -4.07 -1.39 -17.16
CA LEU A 37 -4.32 -2.32 -16.06
C LEU A 37 -5.82 -2.49 -15.82
N TYR A 38 -6.56 -1.39 -15.72
CA TYR A 38 -8.01 -1.40 -15.56
C TYR A 38 -8.70 -2.21 -16.67
N SER A 39 -8.36 -1.93 -17.93
CA SER A 39 -8.95 -2.64 -19.08
C SER A 39 -8.69 -4.14 -19.03
N ARG A 40 -7.51 -4.56 -18.55
CA ARG A 40 -7.18 -5.98 -18.38
C ARG A 40 -7.97 -6.62 -17.24
N ILE A 41 -8.15 -5.91 -16.13
CA ILE A 41 -8.92 -6.41 -14.98
C ILE A 41 -10.39 -6.59 -15.35
N ILE A 42 -10.99 -5.63 -16.07
CA ILE A 42 -12.39 -5.73 -16.51
C ILE A 42 -12.57 -6.82 -17.57
N GLY A 43 -11.59 -7.01 -18.46
CA GLY A 43 -11.65 -8.05 -19.51
C GLY A 43 -11.39 -9.48 -19.02
N ASP A 44 -10.63 -9.65 -17.94
CA ASP A 44 -10.30 -10.96 -17.33
C ASP A 44 -10.20 -10.82 -15.79
N PRO A 45 -11.35 -10.71 -15.08
CA PRO A 45 -11.38 -10.52 -13.64
C PRO A 45 -10.69 -11.66 -12.88
N GLY A 46 -9.93 -11.32 -11.85
CA GLY A 46 -9.21 -12.27 -10.98
C GLY A 46 -7.78 -12.56 -11.42
N ARG A 47 -7.41 -12.37 -12.70
CA ARG A 47 -6.03 -12.63 -13.15
C ARG A 47 -5.03 -11.55 -12.74
N ARG A 48 -5.44 -10.28 -12.82
CA ARG A 48 -4.60 -9.11 -12.49
C ARG A 48 -5.15 -8.21 -11.39
N GLY A 49 -6.36 -8.51 -10.93
CA GLY A 49 -7.06 -7.74 -9.93
C GLY A 49 -8.47 -8.28 -9.74
N VAL A 50 -9.04 -8.02 -8.57
CA VAL A 50 -10.42 -8.34 -8.26
C VAL A 50 -11.32 -7.17 -8.67
N VAL A 51 -12.52 -7.49 -9.13
CA VAL A 51 -13.58 -6.49 -9.34
C VAL A 51 -14.53 -6.61 -8.15
N LEU A 52 -14.69 -5.50 -7.43
CA LEU A 52 -15.57 -5.41 -6.27
C LEU A 52 -16.81 -4.61 -6.65
N ASP A 53 -18.00 -5.18 -6.41
CA ASP A 53 -19.26 -4.47 -6.60
C ASP A 53 -19.55 -3.63 -5.34
N ILE A 54 -19.33 -2.31 -5.44
CA ILE A 54 -19.47 -1.37 -4.34
C ILE A 54 -20.69 -0.49 -4.62
N ASN A 55 -21.63 -0.50 -3.68
CA ASN A 55 -22.83 0.35 -3.71
C ASN A 55 -23.00 1.11 -2.39
N GLN A 56 -24.07 1.89 -2.26
CA GLN A 56 -24.32 2.73 -1.09
C GLN A 56 -24.48 1.96 0.23
N SER A 57 -24.82 0.68 0.17
CA SER A 57 -24.94 -0.21 1.34
C SER A 57 -23.64 -0.95 1.68
N SER A 58 -22.64 -0.90 0.80
CA SER A 58 -21.35 -1.56 1.02
C SER A 58 -20.62 -0.94 2.19
N LYS A 59 -20.26 -1.78 3.16
CA LYS A 59 -19.50 -1.41 4.35
C LYS A 59 -18.06 -1.83 4.15
N ILE A 60 -17.14 -0.87 4.10
CA ILE A 60 -15.74 -1.12 3.76
C ILE A 60 -14.86 -0.41 4.79
N ILE A 61 -13.86 -1.12 5.28
CA ILE A 61 -12.75 -0.54 6.05
C ILE A 61 -11.48 -0.65 5.23
N ILE A 62 -10.73 0.44 5.15
CA ILE A 62 -9.48 0.52 4.38
C ILE A 62 -8.37 0.89 5.34
N PHE A 63 -7.38 0.01 5.46
CA PHE A 63 -6.11 0.33 6.09
C PHE A 63 -5.09 0.59 5.01
N SER A 64 -4.50 1.79 5.03
CA SER A 64 -3.44 2.17 4.11
C SER A 64 -2.20 2.54 4.92
N ASP A 65 -1.03 2.09 4.46
CA ASP A 65 0.28 2.54 4.96
C ASP A 65 0.45 2.40 6.49
N GLN A 66 -0.09 1.31 7.05
CA GLN A 66 -0.03 1.05 8.49
C GLN A 66 1.31 0.43 8.88
N HIS A 67 1.95 0.95 9.93
CA HIS A 67 3.21 0.38 10.43
C HIS A 67 2.93 -0.63 11.55
N LYS A 68 2.67 -1.88 11.16
CA LYS A 68 2.63 -3.01 12.10
C LYS A 68 4.06 -3.54 12.32
N GLY A 69 4.67 -3.11 13.42
CA GLY A 69 6.11 -3.22 13.65
C GLY A 69 6.49 -4.14 14.82
N SER A 70 7.69 -3.91 15.35
CA SER A 70 8.27 -4.67 16.47
C SER A 70 7.73 -4.22 17.84
N ARG A 71 6.50 -3.70 17.91
CA ARG A 71 5.89 -3.10 19.12
C ARG A 71 6.79 -2.06 19.78
N ASN A 72 7.47 -1.28 18.96
CA ASN A 72 8.27 -0.13 19.38
C ASN A 72 7.46 1.17 19.21
N HIS A 73 8.06 2.32 19.46
CA HIS A 73 7.37 3.61 19.33
C HIS A 73 6.90 3.95 17.90
N ALA A 74 7.39 3.24 16.87
CA ALA A 74 6.96 3.40 15.48
C ALA A 74 5.85 2.40 15.08
N ASP A 75 5.37 1.61 16.04
CA ASP A 75 4.25 0.68 15.84
C ASP A 75 2.94 1.38 16.18
N ASP A 76 2.14 1.65 15.15
CA ASP A 76 0.84 2.33 15.30
C ASP A 76 -0.17 1.50 16.11
N PHE A 77 0.00 0.16 16.13
CA PHE A 77 -0.92 -0.76 16.79
C PHE A 77 -0.59 -0.98 18.25
N ALA A 78 0.69 -0.93 18.64
CA ALA A 78 1.09 -1.29 19.99
C ALA A 78 0.42 -0.43 21.08
N LEU A 79 0.21 0.87 20.81
CA LEU A 79 -0.44 1.79 21.75
C LEU A 79 -1.97 1.75 21.70
N SER A 80 -2.55 1.21 20.63
CA SER A 80 -3.99 1.24 20.36
C SER A 80 -4.62 -0.14 20.25
N GLU A 81 -3.88 -1.19 20.65
CA GLU A 81 -4.21 -2.59 20.38
C GLU A 81 -5.61 -2.98 20.84
N GLU A 82 -6.01 -2.62 22.06
CA GLU A 82 -7.34 -2.94 22.58
C GLU A 82 -8.46 -2.33 21.73
N THR A 83 -8.37 -1.03 21.46
CA THR A 83 -9.34 -0.31 20.61
C THR A 83 -9.37 -0.87 19.19
N TYR A 84 -8.20 -1.22 18.66
CA TYR A 84 -8.07 -1.75 17.31
C TYR A 84 -8.69 -3.14 17.18
N LEU A 85 -8.43 -4.03 18.14
CA LEU A 85 -9.03 -5.36 18.18
C LEU A 85 -10.56 -5.28 18.35
N ALA A 86 -11.04 -4.42 19.25
CA ALA A 86 -12.49 -4.21 19.42
C ALA A 86 -13.16 -3.69 18.15
N ALA A 87 -12.51 -2.78 17.41
CA ALA A 87 -13.02 -2.28 16.14
C ALA A 87 -13.05 -3.39 15.07
N LEU A 88 -11.97 -4.18 14.95
CA LEU A 88 -11.91 -5.30 14.01
C LEU A 88 -12.98 -6.37 14.30
N GLU A 89 -13.21 -6.67 15.57
CA GLU A 89 -14.28 -7.58 16.00
C GLU A 89 -15.65 -7.05 15.56
N PHE A 90 -15.96 -5.79 15.86
CA PHE A 90 -17.20 -5.15 15.42
C PHE A 90 -17.36 -5.19 13.89
N TYR A 91 -16.31 -4.86 13.13
CA TYR A 91 -16.36 -4.86 11.66
C TYR A 91 -16.59 -6.26 11.10
N ASN A 92 -15.98 -7.28 11.70
CA ASN A 92 -16.15 -8.67 11.32
C ASN A 92 -17.58 -9.15 11.60
N GLU A 93 -18.11 -8.90 12.80
CA GLU A 93 -19.48 -9.24 13.18
C GLU A 93 -20.52 -8.57 12.27
N ASN A 94 -20.21 -7.36 11.80
CA ASN A 94 -21.08 -6.59 10.92
C ASN A 94 -20.80 -6.79 9.43
N ASN A 95 -19.99 -7.80 9.04
CA ASN A 95 -19.70 -8.14 7.64
C ASN A 95 -19.17 -6.97 6.81
N PHE A 96 -18.24 -6.19 7.36
CA PHE A 96 -17.50 -5.20 6.58
C PHE A 96 -16.49 -5.90 5.67
N LEU A 97 -16.29 -5.36 4.47
CA LEU A 97 -15.17 -5.74 3.61
C LEU A 97 -13.89 -5.10 4.16
N PHE A 98 -12.93 -5.94 4.54
CA PHE A 98 -11.61 -5.49 4.97
C PHE A 98 -10.63 -5.40 3.81
N CYS A 99 -10.09 -4.20 3.58
CA CYS A 99 -9.06 -3.93 2.58
C CYS A 99 -7.78 -3.45 3.27
N SER A 100 -6.71 -4.22 3.18
CA SER A 100 -5.36 -3.79 3.59
C SER A 100 -4.55 -3.39 2.37
N LEU A 101 -4.10 -2.15 2.35
CA LEU A 101 -3.27 -1.51 1.34
C LEU A 101 -1.97 -1.05 2.01
N GLY A 102 -0.82 -1.29 1.39
CA GLY A 102 0.47 -0.98 2.01
C GLY A 102 1.47 -2.10 1.80
#